data_AF-A0A219D8D7-F1
#
_entry.id   AF-A0A219D8D7-F1
#
_cell.length_a   1.000
_cell.length_b   1.000
_cell.length_c   1.000
_cell.angle_alpha   90.00
_cell.angle_beta   90.00
_cell.angle_gamma   90.00
#
_symmetry.space_group_name_H-M   'P 1'
#
loop_
_entity.id
_entity.type
_entity.pdbx_description
1 polymer ?
#
loop_
_entity_poly.entity_id
_entity_poly.type
_entity_poly.pdbx_seq_one_letter_code
_entity_poly.pdbx_strand_id
1 'polypeptide(L)'
;MSSGELRTSFPDLAVGSPALTEGQTKSSGDLSSEGALQVTCFTEDLHDVILHFQIVRFAKQIYVWVGCNTTKFGHLYAAATTRPDSRVSVTSVLGGTSDNTGSSMARRLVLKTGLNIVLACNIPKDSPMLEAAAERKLVEKLKGLGYVGTAADKASTSTAH
;
A
#
# COMPACT_ATOMS: atom_id res chain seq x y z
N MET A 1 8.45 46.14 27.02
CA MET A 1 7.59 45.01 26.63
C MET A 1 8.14 44.44 25.34
N SER A 2 8.54 43.17 25.40
CA SER A 2 9.34 42.48 24.38
C SER A 2 8.40 41.74 23.43
N SER A 3 8.42 42.08 22.14
CA SER A 3 7.74 41.33 21.09
C SER A 3 8.78 40.52 20.32
N GLY A 4 8.85 39.23 20.60
CA GLY A 4 9.71 38.28 19.88
C GLY A 4 9.05 37.82 18.59
N GLU A 5 9.70 38.09 17.46
CA GLU A 5 9.34 37.58 16.14
C GLU A 5 9.79 36.12 16.01
N LEU A 6 8.83 35.19 15.95
CA LEU A 6 9.08 33.76 15.74
C LEU A 6 9.27 33.50 14.24
N ARG A 7 10.52 33.49 13.78
CA ARG A 7 10.90 32.99 12.45
C ARG A 7 10.75 31.46 12.43
N THR A 8 9.70 30.96 11.81
CA THR A 8 9.61 29.54 11.44
C THR A 8 10.39 29.31 10.15
N SER A 9 11.61 28.81 10.30
CA SER A 9 12.42 28.32 9.18
C SER A 9 11.85 26.99 8.71
N PHE A 10 11.22 26.96 7.53
CA PHE A 10 10.86 25.74 6.82
C PHE A 10 12.07 25.28 5.99
N PRO A 11 12.48 24.00 6.01
CA PRO A 11 13.53 23.53 5.12
C PRO A 11 13.00 23.45 3.68
N ASP A 12 13.81 24.03 2.79
CA ASP A 12 13.65 24.13 1.35
C ASP A 12 13.64 22.73 0.71
N LEU A 13 12.50 22.30 0.19
CA LEU A 13 12.39 21.07 -0.59
C LEU A 13 12.88 21.38 -2.01
N ALA A 14 14.14 21.01 -2.27
CA ALA A 14 14.75 21.10 -3.58
C ALA A 14 13.90 20.37 -4.63
N VAL A 15 13.26 21.14 -5.50
CA VAL A 15 12.57 20.67 -6.71
C VAL A 15 13.62 20.34 -7.75
N GLY A 16 13.97 19.06 -7.86
CA GLY A 16 14.72 18.54 -9.00
C GLY A 16 13.78 18.30 -10.18
N SER A 17 13.93 19.07 -11.26
CA SER A 17 13.26 18.84 -12.54
C SER A 17 13.66 17.49 -13.16
N PRO A 18 12.78 16.81 -13.92
CA PRO A 18 13.09 15.49 -14.48
C PRO A 18 13.86 15.65 -15.80
N ALA A 19 15.10 15.15 -15.84
CA ALA A 19 15.76 14.80 -17.08
C ALA A 19 15.57 13.28 -17.29
N LEU A 20 14.95 12.93 -18.41
CA LEU A 20 14.80 11.56 -18.89
C LEU A 20 16.16 10.93 -19.15
N THR A 21 16.43 9.77 -18.52
CA THR A 21 17.31 8.73 -19.07
C THR A 21 16.94 7.39 -18.46
N GLU A 22 16.62 6.44 -19.33
CA GLU A 22 16.45 5.02 -19.02
C GLU A 22 17.70 4.48 -18.29
N GLY A 23 17.48 3.81 -17.17
CA GLY A 23 18.55 3.34 -16.31
C GLY A 23 18.03 2.30 -15.32
N GLN A 24 18.14 1.04 -15.74
CA GLN A 24 17.92 -0.18 -14.96
C GLN A 24 18.52 -0.07 -13.55
N THR A 25 17.67 0.04 -12.52
CA THR A 25 18.10 0.03 -11.11
C THR A 25 17.68 -1.28 -10.45
N LYS A 26 18.59 -2.26 -10.48
CA LYS A 26 18.59 -3.37 -9.53
C LYS A 26 19.03 -2.81 -8.18
N SER A 27 18.08 -2.46 -7.32
CA SER A 27 18.38 -2.15 -5.92
C SER A 27 18.56 -3.47 -5.16
N SER A 28 19.82 -3.90 -5.04
CA SER A 28 20.23 -4.81 -3.97
C SER A 28 19.98 -4.08 -2.64
N GLY A 29 18.96 -4.52 -1.91
CA GLY A 29 18.56 -3.95 -0.62
C GLY A 29 18.88 -4.93 0.49
N ASP A 30 19.97 -4.65 1.18
CA ASP A 30 20.45 -5.31 2.39
C ASP A 30 19.36 -5.42 3.47
N LEU A 31 19.32 -6.57 4.14
CA LEU A 31 18.38 -6.91 5.20
C LEU A 31 18.83 -6.25 6.51
N SER A 32 18.81 -4.92 6.59
CA SER A 32 18.94 -4.21 7.88
C SER A 32 18.43 -2.77 7.80
N SER A 33 17.11 -2.62 7.88
CA SER A 33 16.48 -1.33 8.19
C SER A 33 15.29 -1.61 9.11
N GLU A 34 15.61 -2.13 10.30
CA GLU A 34 14.66 -2.28 11.40
C GLU A 34 14.38 -0.90 12.00
N GLY A 35 13.59 -0.07 11.30
CA GLY A 35 13.15 1.22 11.84
C GLY A 35 12.76 2.30 10.81
N ALA A 36 13.28 2.26 9.58
CA ALA A 36 12.91 3.26 8.57
C ALA A 36 11.59 2.88 7.87
N LEU A 37 10.67 3.85 7.80
CA LEU A 37 9.45 3.78 7.01
C LEU A 37 9.79 3.48 5.54
N GLN A 38 9.42 2.31 5.02
CA GLN A 38 9.68 1.98 3.62
C GLN A 38 8.48 2.42 2.77
N VAL A 39 8.72 3.36 1.86
CA VAL A 39 7.72 3.83 0.90
C VAL A 39 8.10 3.33 -0.49
N THR A 40 7.16 2.71 -1.19
CA THR A 40 7.35 2.23 -2.56
C THR A 40 6.24 2.78 -3.44
N CYS A 41 6.61 3.52 -4.47
CA CYS A 41 5.68 4.07 -5.45
C CYS A 41 5.94 3.46 -6.82
N PHE A 42 4.87 3.14 -7.56
CA PHE A 42 4.99 2.68 -8.94
C PHE A 42 3.71 2.99 -9.71
N THR A 43 3.80 2.96 -11.02
CA THR A 43 2.69 3.21 -11.94
C THR A 43 2.56 2.07 -12.93
N GLU A 44 1.34 1.76 -13.34
CA GLU A 44 1.05 0.74 -14.35
C GLU A 44 0.10 1.32 -15.40
N ASP A 45 0.42 1.09 -16.67
CA ASP A 45 -0.43 1.49 -17.80
C ASP A 45 -1.27 0.28 -18.26
N LEU A 46 -2.60 0.45 -18.28
CA LEU A 46 -3.57 -0.53 -18.74
C LEU A 46 -4.52 0.10 -19.75
N HIS A 47 -4.24 -0.07 -21.04
CA HIS A 47 -5.16 0.23 -22.15
C HIS A 47 -5.90 1.56 -21.95
N ASP A 48 -5.16 2.67 -21.87
CA ASP A 48 -5.64 4.06 -21.66
C ASP A 48 -6.00 4.43 -20.22
N VAL A 49 -5.73 3.56 -19.25
CA VAL A 49 -5.87 3.85 -17.82
C VAL A 49 -4.53 3.72 -17.11
N ILE A 50 -4.10 4.78 -16.45
CA ILE A 50 -2.89 4.78 -15.62
C ILE A 50 -3.28 4.54 -14.17
N LEU A 51 -2.78 3.45 -13.59
CA LEU A 51 -2.90 3.16 -12.18
C LEU A 51 -1.65 3.62 -11.44
N HIS A 52 -1.86 4.37 -10.36
CA HIS A 52 -0.80 4.80 -9.47
C HIS A 52 -0.90 4.04 -8.17
N PHE A 53 0.23 3.53 -7.69
CA PHE A 53 0.33 2.76 -6.48
C PHE A 53 1.32 3.40 -5.52
N GLN A 54 0.97 3.41 -4.24
CA GLN A 54 1.87 3.76 -3.16
C GLN A 54 1.70 2.75 -2.03
N ILE A 55 2.80 2.17 -1.58
CA ILE A 55 2.86 1.21 -0.49
C ILE A 55 3.73 1.82 0.60
N VAL A 56 3.23 1.81 1.83
CA VAL A 56 3.96 2.25 3.01
C VAL A 56 4.00 1.10 4.01
N ARG A 57 5.22 0.63 4.32
CA ARG A 57 5.47 -0.48 5.24
C ARG A 57 5.59 0.04 6.67
N PHE A 58 4.84 -0.57 7.57
CA PHE A 58 5.05 -0.47 9.01
C PHE A 58 5.43 -1.85 9.58
N ALA A 59 5.78 -1.91 10.87
CA ALA A 59 6.24 -3.14 11.51
C ALA A 59 5.23 -4.31 11.46
N LYS A 60 3.93 -4.03 11.59
CA LYS A 60 2.85 -5.05 11.66
C LYS A 60 1.66 -4.76 10.74
N GLN A 61 1.78 -3.73 9.90
CA GLN A 61 0.72 -3.31 9.00
C GLN A 61 1.31 -2.72 7.72
N ILE A 62 0.53 -2.72 6.65
CA ILE A 62 0.86 -2.01 5.42
C ILE A 62 -0.26 -1.04 5.09
N TYR A 63 0.13 0.15 4.66
CA TYR A 63 -0.78 1.07 3.99
C TYR A 63 -0.58 0.96 2.49
N VAL A 64 -1.67 0.91 1.75
CA VAL A 64 -1.66 0.88 0.29
C VAL A 64 -2.62 1.94 -0.22
N TRP A 65 -2.17 2.71 -1.20
CA TRP A 65 -3.00 3.64 -1.95
C TRP A 65 -2.98 3.26 -3.43
N VAL A 66 -4.16 3.27 -4.05
CA VAL A 66 -4.39 2.98 -5.47
C VAL A 66 -5.20 4.11 -6.08
N GLY A 67 -4.58 4.89 -6.95
CA GLY A 67 -5.22 5.91 -7.79
C GLY A 67 -5.44 5.41 -9.22
N CYS A 68 -6.47 5.92 -9.88
CA CYS A 68 -6.79 5.62 -11.27
C CYS A 68 -6.97 6.92 -12.05
N ASN A 69 -6.12 7.19 -13.04
CA ASN A 69 -6.06 8.40 -13.91
C ASN A 69 -5.88 9.74 -13.19
N THR A 70 -6.18 9.79 -11.90
CA THR A 70 -6.12 10.96 -11.04
C THR A 70 -5.61 10.54 -9.67
N THR A 71 -4.82 11.40 -9.03
CA THR A 71 -4.28 11.20 -7.68
C THR A 71 -5.30 11.60 -6.61
N LYS A 72 -6.57 11.24 -6.81
CA LYS A 72 -7.62 11.50 -5.81
C LYS A 72 -7.55 10.47 -4.70
N PHE A 73 -7.82 10.95 -3.49
CA PHE A 73 -8.08 10.07 -2.37
C PHE A 73 -9.46 9.44 -2.55
N GLY A 74 -9.50 8.12 -2.62
CA GLY A 74 -10.75 7.36 -2.79
C GLY A 74 -11.32 6.89 -1.44
N HIS A 75 -12.05 5.78 -1.49
CA HIS A 75 -12.54 5.13 -0.29
C HIS A 75 -11.39 4.45 0.45
N LEU A 76 -11.42 4.53 1.79
CA LEU A 76 -10.43 3.95 2.69
C LEU A 76 -11.02 2.76 3.44
N TYR A 77 -10.35 1.63 3.37
CA TYR A 77 -10.74 0.40 4.04
C TYR A 77 -9.64 -0.05 4.98
N ALA A 78 -10.01 -0.53 6.17
CA ALA A 78 -9.12 -1.21 7.08
C ALA A 78 -9.53 -2.68 7.16
N ALA A 79 -8.56 -3.58 6.95
CA ALA A 79 -8.75 -5.01 6.96
C ALA A 79 -7.72 -5.68 7.86
N ALA A 80 -8.17 -6.61 8.70
CA ALA A 80 -7.31 -7.33 9.65
C ALA A 80 -7.83 -8.75 9.89
N THR A 81 -6.93 -9.69 10.17
CA THR A 81 -7.30 -11.02 10.67
C THR A 81 -7.73 -10.93 12.13
N THR A 82 -8.85 -11.55 12.48
CA THR A 82 -9.36 -11.63 13.85
C THR A 82 -9.18 -13.05 14.40
N ARG A 83 -8.75 -13.15 15.67
CA ARG A 83 -8.68 -14.41 16.42
C ARG A 83 -10.01 -14.63 17.16
N PRO A 84 -10.43 -15.87 17.45
CA PRO A 84 -9.73 -17.14 17.21
C PRO A 84 -9.93 -17.75 15.82
N ASP A 85 -10.88 -17.27 15.02
CA ASP A 85 -11.39 -17.97 13.83
C ASP A 85 -10.64 -17.63 12.50
N SER A 86 -9.50 -16.92 12.57
CA SER A 86 -8.72 -16.42 11.42
C SER A 86 -9.55 -15.68 10.35
N ARG A 87 -10.73 -15.17 10.73
CA ARG A 87 -11.64 -14.46 9.85
C ARG A 87 -11.09 -13.06 9.61
N VAL A 88 -11.06 -12.64 8.35
CA VAL A 88 -10.70 -11.26 8.01
C VAL A 88 -11.91 -10.36 8.14
N SER A 89 -11.79 -9.38 9.03
CA SER A 89 -12.75 -8.29 9.20
C SER A 89 -12.31 -7.11 8.36
N VAL A 90 -13.25 -6.51 7.63
CA VAL A 90 -13.01 -5.31 6.83
C VAL A 90 -14.02 -4.25 7.23
N THR A 91 -13.56 -3.02 7.40
CA THR A 91 -14.40 -1.86 7.66
C THR A 91 -14.04 -0.72 6.70
N SER A 92 -15.06 0.02 6.27
CA SER A 92 -14.86 1.29 5.55
C SER A 92 -14.59 2.38 6.60
N VAL A 93 -13.41 2.99 6.54
CA VAL A 93 -12.99 4.07 7.45
C VAL A 93 -13.41 5.42 6.89
N LEU A 94 -13.25 5.60 5.57
CA LEU A 94 -13.64 6.81 4.88
C LEU A 94 -14.33 6.43 3.57
N GLY A 95 -15.63 6.68 3.51
CA GLY A 95 -16.45 6.33 2.36
C GLY A 95 -17.90 6.25 2.79
N GLY A 96 -18.62 7.35 2.57
CA GLY A 96 -20.07 7.36 2.56
C GLY A 96 -20.53 7.03 1.15
N THR A 97 -21.63 6.27 1.06
CA THR A 97 -22.12 5.45 -0.07
C THR A 97 -21.55 4.04 -0.06
N SER A 98 -22.43 3.04 -0.23
CA SER A 98 -22.30 1.58 0.04
C SER A 98 -21.30 0.84 -0.84
N ASP A 99 -20.25 1.53 -1.25
CA ASP A 99 -19.40 1.17 -2.35
C ASP A 99 -18.26 0.33 -1.81
N ASN A 100 -18.35 -0.98 -2.07
CA ASN A 100 -17.50 -1.99 -1.45
C ASN A 100 -16.38 -2.49 -2.38
N THR A 101 -16.13 -1.80 -3.50
CA THR A 101 -15.13 -2.16 -4.52
C THR A 101 -13.76 -2.45 -3.89
N GLY A 102 -13.32 -1.63 -2.92
CA GLY A 102 -12.06 -1.86 -2.22
C GLY A 102 -12.12 -2.86 -1.06
N SER A 103 -13.30 -3.17 -0.52
CA SER A 103 -13.40 -4.01 0.68
C SER A 103 -13.03 -5.47 0.36
N SER A 104 -13.43 -5.95 -0.82
CA SER A 104 -13.15 -7.29 -1.29
C SER A 104 -11.64 -7.47 -1.56
N MET A 105 -11.02 -6.45 -2.16
CA MET A 105 -9.58 -6.39 -2.41
C MET A 105 -8.80 -6.37 -1.09
N ALA A 106 -9.16 -5.48 -0.16
CA ALA A 106 -8.52 -5.40 1.15
C ALA A 106 -8.57 -6.74 1.89
N ARG A 107 -9.73 -7.42 1.86
CA ARG A 107 -9.89 -8.76 2.44
C ARG A 107 -8.92 -9.78 1.85
N ARG A 108 -8.85 -9.85 0.51
CA ARG A 108 -7.97 -10.80 -0.19
C ARG A 108 -6.50 -10.51 0.07
N LEU A 109 -6.10 -9.25 0.13
CA LEU A 109 -4.73 -8.86 0.42
C LEU A 109 -4.30 -9.28 1.84
N VAL A 110 -5.18 -9.13 2.84
CA VAL A 110 -4.89 -9.60 4.21
C VAL A 110 -4.72 -11.11 4.24
N LEU A 111 -5.58 -11.87 3.55
CA LEU A 111 -5.46 -13.32 3.45
C LEU A 111 -4.15 -13.75 2.78
N LYS A 112 -3.70 -13.01 1.76
CA LYS A 112 -2.47 -13.31 1.01
C LYS A 112 -1.20 -12.94 1.76
N THR A 113 -1.19 -11.81 2.45
CA THR A 113 0.01 -11.28 3.15
C THR A 113 0.09 -11.75 4.59
N GLY A 114 -1.05 -12.00 5.25
CA GLY A 114 -1.13 -12.22 6.69
C GLY A 114 -0.92 -10.95 7.52
N LEU A 115 -0.90 -9.77 6.90
CA LEU A 115 -0.69 -8.48 7.57
C LEU A 115 -2.01 -7.70 7.69
N ASN A 116 -2.05 -6.76 8.64
CA ASN A 116 -3.14 -5.77 8.69
C ASN A 116 -2.94 -4.76 7.55
N ILE A 117 -4.01 -4.47 6.81
CA ILE A 117 -3.93 -3.63 5.62
C ILE A 117 -4.90 -2.47 5.74
N VAL A 118 -4.39 -1.27 5.48
CA VAL A 118 -5.20 -0.09 5.23
C VAL A 118 -5.09 0.23 3.74
N LEU A 119 -6.20 0.12 3.02
CA LEU A 119 -6.27 0.30 1.56
C LEU A 119 -7.10 1.54 1.23
N ALA A 120 -6.49 2.53 0.60
CA ALA A 120 -7.19 3.59 -0.10
C ALA A 120 -7.29 3.23 -1.59
N CYS A 121 -8.49 3.21 -2.16
CA CYS A 121 -8.65 2.95 -3.59
C CYS A 121 -9.67 3.89 -4.23
N ASN A 122 -9.26 4.48 -5.36
CA ASN A 122 -10.11 5.30 -6.23
C ASN A 122 -10.22 4.64 -7.61
N ILE A 123 -10.85 3.47 -7.68
CA ILE A 123 -11.06 2.74 -8.94
C ILE A 123 -12.55 2.85 -9.32
N PRO A 124 -12.87 3.20 -10.58
CA PRO A 124 -14.26 3.28 -11.04
C PRO A 124 -14.94 1.90 -11.03
N LYS A 125 -16.16 1.86 -10.47
CA LYS A 125 -16.94 0.63 -10.27
C LYS A 125 -17.39 -0.03 -11.56
N ASP A 126 -17.49 0.75 -12.63
CA ASP A 126 -17.94 0.28 -13.94
C ASP A 126 -16.92 -0.64 -14.63
N SER A 127 -15.76 -0.87 -13.99
CA SER A 127 -14.65 -1.65 -14.52
C SER A 127 -14.10 -2.68 -13.53
N PRO A 128 -14.83 -3.77 -13.22
CA PRO A 128 -14.34 -4.85 -12.34
C PRO A 128 -13.03 -5.49 -12.86
N MET A 129 -12.80 -5.44 -14.17
CA MET A 129 -11.53 -5.88 -14.78
C MET A 129 -10.34 -5.04 -14.31
N LEU A 130 -10.53 -3.72 -14.13
CA LEU A 130 -9.49 -2.81 -13.66
C LEU A 130 -9.17 -3.04 -12.17
N GLU A 131 -10.20 -3.28 -11.34
CA GLU A 131 -10.01 -3.69 -9.94
C GLU A 131 -9.17 -4.97 -9.85
N ALA A 132 -9.54 -6.00 -10.62
CA ALA A 132 -8.82 -7.26 -10.64
C ALA A 132 -7.37 -7.12 -11.13
N ALA A 133 -7.14 -6.27 -12.14
CA ALA A 133 -5.80 -6.03 -12.65
C ALA A 133 -4.94 -5.25 -11.66
N ALA A 134 -5.51 -4.24 -11.00
CA ALA A 134 -4.85 -3.48 -9.93
C ALA A 134 -4.44 -4.40 -8.77
N GLU A 135 -5.34 -5.29 -8.33
CA GLU A 135 -5.03 -6.27 -7.30
C GLU A 135 -3.89 -7.20 -7.72
N ARG A 136 -3.92 -7.72 -8.95
CA ARG A 136 -2.88 -8.63 -9.46
C ARG A 136 -1.50 -7.96 -9.42
N LYS A 137 -1.40 -6.73 -9.92
CA LYS A 137 -0.14 -5.96 -9.95
C LYS A 137 0.34 -5.62 -8.55
N LEU A 138 -0.57 -5.23 -7.66
CA LEU A 138 -0.25 -4.97 -6.26
C LEU A 138 0.28 -6.24 -5.57
N VAL A 139 -0.37 -7.39 -5.76
CA VAL A 139 0.09 -8.67 -5.17
C VAL A 139 1.44 -9.08 -5.73
N GLU A 140 1.68 -8.90 -7.02
CA GLU A 140 2.98 -9.16 -7.65
C GLU A 140 4.10 -8.31 -7.04
N LYS A 141 3.85 -7.01 -6.86
CA LYS A 141 4.80 -6.12 -6.18
C LYS A 141 5.00 -6.47 -4.71
N LEU A 142 3.93 -6.79 -3.98
CA LEU A 142 4.04 -7.23 -2.58
C LEU A 142 4.85 -8.52 -2.44
N LYS A 143 4.75 -9.44 -3.40
CA LYS A 143 5.62 -10.64 -3.48
C LYS A 143 7.08 -10.26 -3.72
N GLY A 144 7.34 -9.40 -4.71
CA GLY A 144 8.70 -8.93 -5.03
C GLY A 144 9.38 -8.19 -3.86
N LEU A 145 8.59 -7.55 -3.00
CA LEU A 145 9.07 -6.87 -1.78
C LEU A 145 9.15 -7.79 -0.54
N GLY A 146 8.77 -9.07 -0.67
CA GLY A 146 8.83 -10.05 0.42
C GLY A 146 7.68 -10.00 1.43
N TYR A 147 6.58 -9.29 1.15
CA TYR A 147 5.43 -9.17 2.06
C TYR A 147 4.43 -10.32 1.96
N VAL A 148 4.48 -11.08 0.87
CA VAL A 148 3.70 -12.30 0.71
C VAL A 148 4.65 -13.43 1.01
N GLY A 149 4.63 -13.90 2.26
CA GLY A 149 5.48 -15.00 2.68
C GLY A 149 5.26 -16.22 1.80
N THR A 150 6.34 -16.69 1.16
CA THR A 150 6.44 -18.11 0.81
C THR A 150 6.20 -18.90 2.09
N ALA A 151 5.37 -19.94 2.04
CA ALA A 151 4.88 -20.71 3.20
C ALA A 151 5.97 -21.26 4.16
N ALA A 152 7.26 -21.09 3.85
CA ALA A 152 8.40 -21.48 4.67
C ALA A 152 8.51 -20.75 6.03
N ASP A 153 7.98 -19.53 6.18
CA ASP A 153 8.12 -18.76 7.44
C ASP A 153 6.97 -19.00 8.46
N LYS A 154 5.95 -19.79 8.08
CA LYS A 154 4.85 -20.16 8.99
C LYS A 154 5.09 -21.48 9.73
N ALA A 155 6.16 -22.21 9.42
CA ALA A 155 6.45 -23.52 10.00
C ALA A 155 7.31 -23.47 11.28
N SER A 156 8.01 -22.37 11.55
CA SER A 156 8.99 -22.27 12.65
C SER A 156 8.39 -21.86 14.01
N THR A 157 7.07 -21.62 14.11
CA THR A 157 6.40 -21.26 15.37
C THR A 157 5.46 -22.35 15.93
N SER A 158 5.44 -23.56 15.34
CA SER A 158 4.54 -24.65 15.76
C SER A 158 5.25 -25.83 16.47
N THR A 159 6.41 -25.62 17.10
CA THR A 159 7.04 -26.65 17.96
C THR A 159 7.64 -26.01 19.20
N ALA A 160 6.78 -25.54 20.09
CA ALA A 160 7.10 -25.32 21.49
C ALA A 160 5.79 -25.32 22.28
N HIS A 161 5.26 -26.50 22.58
CA HIS A 161 4.58 -26.82 23.84
C HIS A 161 4.37 -28.32 23.96
#